data_AF-A0A1I7S6R3-F1
#
_entry.id   AF-A0A1I7S6R3-F1
#
_cell.length_a   1.000
_cell.length_b   1.000
_cell.length_c   1.000
_cell.angle_alpha   90.00
_cell.angle_beta   90.00
_cell.angle_gamma   90.00
#
_symmetry.space_group_name_H-M   'P 1'
#
loop_
_entity.id
_entity.type
_entity.pdbx_description
1 polymer ?
#
loop_
_entity_poly.entity_id
_entity_poly.type
_entity_poly.pdbx_seq_one_letter_code
_entity_poly.pdbx_strand_id
1 'polypeptide(L)'
;MIQFKSRLKTPFCLLLQAILFIYITDPFSWTYVEAQGQLKLPPGLRQQRQQIRHAVGGIYSDNTTLFFRNSPFRVTEDIIVNPGVTLEIETGVQLYFDTGVGIKVYGVLRAIGNEFAHIEMLPFQEQLNYEENMPEFRLVDGPSVRQGRLQMKYRDRWRSVCTMVTNWTSIDTGVACRSMGYSDGGFWRWYRRVNDTYPLAMPVPGCLPSAKNLWECDGFKEPNQIRMSENLCQGEDDIGLYCWGPPTFNGWARHWKGIQIFNSPFYYVPNDPDMVAAQRESHSRLEFIDIMYAGYDGYTKNMTAALYIEGVPPIMNGLRIQRSARDGIHFYEPTGPIILANSTVADNRGHGLVIENTTDGRLFVNWTLISGNYGDGIWYRQRYGGASLVRQPGMPGRYKRELTSSPHLHLMNIEKPRAEICESHKYNESLFFPHLFAIHLQNGSTYSELQPRPCWIQVRLPKRLDYVYTLQFLSVANRNPHQFGSRTDLIVCDGNFTFVELCARERFRLPIRNGVIPQSVSISEKNCDSFRFIISSGKSNL
;
A
#
# COMPACT_ATOMS: atom_id res chain seq x y z
N MET A 1 -36.27 -1.94 -23.11
CA MET A 1 -36.95 -1.55 -24.37
C MET A 1 -38.19 -0.73 -24.01
N ILE A 2 -38.26 0.49 -24.53
CA ILE A 2 -39.45 1.33 -24.80
C ILE A 2 -40.14 2.07 -23.63
N GLN A 3 -40.26 3.37 -23.87
CA GLN A 3 -40.91 4.47 -23.13
C GLN A 3 -42.44 4.34 -23.02
N PHE A 4 -43.04 5.14 -22.13
CA PHE A 4 -44.23 5.92 -22.50
C PHE A 4 -44.14 7.39 -22.08
N LYS A 5 -44.63 8.24 -22.98
CA LYS A 5 -44.67 9.71 -23.00
C LYS A 5 -46.16 10.13 -23.02
N SER A 6 -46.55 11.14 -22.26
CA SER A 6 -47.55 12.18 -22.61
C SER A 6 -47.56 13.19 -21.44
N ARG A 7 -47.24 14.49 -21.56
CA ARG A 7 -47.73 15.63 -22.36
C ARG A 7 -49.24 15.87 -22.26
N LEU A 8 -49.60 16.89 -21.47
CA LEU A 8 -50.69 17.82 -21.79
C LEU A 8 -50.19 19.27 -21.65
N LYS A 9 -50.60 20.07 -22.63
CA LYS A 9 -50.17 21.44 -22.92
C LYS A 9 -51.10 22.47 -22.28
N THR A 10 -50.51 23.63 -21.99
CA THR A 10 -51.05 24.99 -21.71
C THR A 10 -52.05 25.51 -22.78
N PRO A 11 -52.79 26.62 -22.56
CA PRO A 11 -52.29 28.02 -22.81
C PRO A 11 -52.78 29.08 -21.78
N PHE A 12 -51.94 30.00 -21.30
CA PHE A 12 -51.63 31.36 -21.80
C PHE A 12 -52.71 32.44 -21.60
N CYS A 13 -52.40 33.46 -20.79
CA CYS A 13 -52.81 34.84 -21.01
C CYS A 13 -51.69 35.80 -20.56
N LEU A 14 -51.27 36.68 -21.49
CA LEU A 14 -50.28 37.77 -21.40
C LEU A 14 -50.94 39.03 -20.75
N LEU A 15 -50.30 40.16 -20.37
CA LEU A 15 -49.18 40.96 -20.90
C LEU A 15 -48.79 42.05 -19.84
N LEU A 16 -47.48 42.35 -19.70
CA LEU A 16 -46.76 43.67 -19.66
C LEU A 16 -47.31 44.87 -18.81
N GLN A 17 -46.55 45.84 -18.28
CA GLN A 17 -45.15 46.31 -18.34
C GLN A 17 -45.00 47.44 -17.28
N ALA A 18 -43.84 47.58 -16.62
CA ALA A 18 -43.23 48.89 -16.33
C ALA A 18 -41.79 48.72 -15.84
N ILE A 19 -40.86 49.40 -16.50
CA ILE A 19 -39.41 49.42 -16.27
C ILE A 19 -39.10 50.64 -15.38
N LEU A 20 -38.28 50.47 -14.35
CA LEU A 20 -37.48 51.56 -13.79
C LEU A 20 -36.07 51.06 -13.45
N PHE A 21 -35.09 51.60 -14.17
CA PHE A 21 -33.65 51.44 -13.89
C PHE A 21 -33.23 52.43 -12.80
N ILE A 22 -32.60 51.94 -11.73
CA ILE A 22 -31.68 52.73 -10.90
C ILE A 22 -30.46 51.86 -10.59
N TYR A 23 -29.28 52.38 -10.96
CA TYR A 23 -27.96 51.84 -10.65
C TYR A 23 -27.62 52.04 -9.16
N ILE A 24 -27.23 50.98 -8.44
CA ILE A 24 -26.42 51.06 -7.22
C ILE A 24 -25.35 49.95 -7.24
N THR A 25 -24.16 50.33 -6.81
CA THR A 25 -22.84 49.67 -6.81
C THR A 25 -22.67 48.59 -5.72
N ASP A 26 -22.05 47.46 -6.10
CA ASP A 26 -21.13 46.58 -5.31
C ASP A 26 -21.65 45.72 -4.12
N PRO A 27 -20.97 44.58 -3.78
CA PRO A 27 -21.48 43.25 -4.08
C PRO A 27 -21.93 42.42 -2.85
N PHE A 28 -22.97 41.62 -3.08
CA PHE A 28 -23.56 40.70 -2.11
C PHE A 28 -22.74 39.41 -1.91
N SER A 29 -22.47 39.13 -0.64
CA SER A 29 -22.14 37.84 -0.06
C SER A 29 -23.18 36.77 -0.39
N TRP A 30 -22.73 35.61 -0.87
CA TRP A 30 -23.57 34.44 -1.10
C TRP A 30 -23.84 33.73 0.22
N THR A 31 -25.04 33.93 0.78
CA THR A 31 -25.61 33.05 1.80
C THR A 31 -26.14 31.79 1.11
N TYR A 32 -25.56 30.63 1.44
CA TYR A 32 -26.12 29.34 1.07
C TYR A 32 -27.43 29.10 1.82
N VAL A 33 -28.47 28.75 1.07
CA VAL A 33 -29.75 28.25 1.58
C VAL A 33 -29.53 26.83 2.11
N GLU A 34 -29.47 26.68 3.44
CA GLU A 34 -29.52 25.37 4.09
C GLU A 34 -30.94 24.79 3.94
N ALA A 35 -31.04 23.63 3.29
CA ALA A 35 -32.26 22.84 3.26
C ALA A 35 -32.57 22.30 4.67
N GLN A 36 -33.83 22.41 5.06
CA GLN A 36 -34.37 22.05 6.36
C GLN A 36 -34.20 20.55 6.65
N GLY A 37 -33.52 20.21 7.75
CA GLY A 37 -33.42 18.83 8.21
C GLY A 37 -32.43 18.49 9.32
N GLN A 38 -31.61 19.43 9.81
CA GLN A 38 -30.77 19.20 10.99
C GLN A 38 -31.23 20.08 12.15
N LEU A 39 -31.82 19.44 13.17
CA LEU A 39 -32.14 20.06 14.43
C LEU A 39 -30.80 20.43 15.10
N LYS A 40 -30.42 21.72 15.06
CA LYS A 40 -29.31 22.23 15.88
C LYS A 40 -29.72 22.08 17.35
N LEU A 41 -29.17 21.06 18.02
CA LEU A 41 -29.38 20.84 19.44
C LEU A 41 -28.91 22.10 20.21
N PRO A 42 -29.71 22.63 21.14
CA PRO A 42 -29.32 23.76 21.99
C PRO A 42 -28.01 23.47 22.75
N PRO A 43 -27.19 24.50 23.01
CA PRO A 43 -25.98 24.36 23.82
C PRO A 43 -26.37 24.00 25.26
N GLY A 44 -26.36 22.70 25.55
CA GLY A 44 -26.89 22.11 26.78
C GLY A 44 -27.25 20.63 26.64
N LEU A 45 -27.48 20.15 25.41
CA LEU A 45 -27.63 18.72 25.08
C LEU A 45 -26.34 18.16 24.45
N ARG A 46 -25.16 18.47 25.02
CA ARG A 46 -24.02 17.56 24.84
C ARG A 46 -24.44 16.25 25.50
N GLN A 47 -24.49 15.14 24.75
CA GLN A 47 -24.61 13.81 25.37
C GLN A 47 -23.60 13.79 26.51
N GLN A 48 -24.09 13.62 27.75
CA GLN A 48 -23.20 13.38 28.88
C GLN A 48 -22.33 12.19 28.46
N ARG A 49 -21.02 12.41 28.32
CA ARG A 49 -20.06 11.32 28.15
C ARG A 49 -20.40 10.30 29.23
N GLN A 50 -20.85 9.11 28.82
CA GLN A 50 -21.10 8.02 29.76
C GLN A 50 -19.87 7.93 30.67
N GLN A 51 -20.10 7.92 31.99
CA GLN A 51 -18.98 7.83 32.94
C GLN A 51 -18.22 6.55 32.63
N ILE A 52 -16.97 6.69 32.19
CA ILE A 52 -16.12 5.54 31.91
C ILE A 52 -15.74 4.90 33.25
N ARG A 53 -16.19 3.67 33.47
CA ARG A 53 -16.02 2.94 34.73
C ARG A 53 -14.88 1.92 34.69
N HIS A 54 -14.49 1.49 33.50
CA HIS A 54 -13.55 0.40 33.31
C HIS A 54 -12.27 0.90 32.64
N ALA A 55 -11.18 0.97 33.41
CA ALA A 55 -9.84 1.22 32.87
C ALA A 55 -9.18 -0.11 32.50
N VAL A 56 -8.54 -0.16 31.32
CA VAL A 56 -7.82 -1.34 30.81
C VAL A 56 -6.44 -0.91 30.32
N GLY A 57 -5.51 -1.86 30.30
CA GLY A 57 -4.12 -1.62 29.92
C GLY A 57 -3.21 -2.69 30.50
N GLY A 58 -1.95 -2.70 30.07
CA GLY A 58 -0.95 -3.64 30.55
C GLY A 58 -0.86 -4.93 29.74
N ILE A 59 -0.23 -5.94 30.32
CA ILE A 59 0.14 -7.19 29.64
C ILE A 59 -0.93 -8.26 29.88
N TYR A 60 -1.44 -8.82 28.79
CA TYR A 60 -2.42 -9.89 28.78
C TYR A 60 -1.70 -11.22 28.53
N SER A 61 -1.63 -12.06 29.56
CA SER A 61 -1.01 -13.39 29.53
C SER A 61 -2.01 -14.53 29.38
N ASP A 62 -3.30 -14.27 29.58
CA ASP A 62 -4.40 -15.23 29.45
C ASP A 62 -5.44 -14.70 28.46
N ASN A 63 -6.17 -15.63 27.83
CA ASN A 63 -7.24 -15.27 26.89
C ASN A 63 -8.27 -14.39 27.58
N THR A 64 -8.50 -13.22 27.00
CA THR A 64 -9.35 -12.20 27.63
C THR A 64 -10.33 -11.65 26.62
N THR A 65 -11.57 -11.43 27.06
CA THR A 65 -12.64 -10.86 26.27
C THR A 65 -13.06 -9.51 26.84
N LEU A 66 -13.06 -8.48 26.01
CA LEU A 66 -13.66 -7.18 26.33
C LEU A 66 -15.15 -7.24 25.96
N PHE A 67 -15.98 -7.36 26.99
CA PHE A 67 -17.42 -7.51 26.83
C PHE A 67 -18.12 -6.18 26.58
N PHE A 68 -19.13 -6.18 25.70
CA PHE A 68 -19.96 -4.99 25.43
C PHE A 68 -20.64 -4.45 26.69
N ARG A 69 -21.06 -5.32 27.61
CA ARG A 69 -21.70 -4.91 28.90
C ARG A 69 -20.81 -4.02 29.78
N ASN A 70 -19.50 -4.06 29.57
CA ASN A 70 -18.50 -3.27 30.30
C ASN A 70 -18.02 -2.05 29.49
N SER A 71 -18.57 -1.85 28.28
CA SER A 71 -18.34 -0.64 27.48
C SER A 71 -18.99 0.57 28.15
N PRO A 72 -18.39 1.78 28.09
CA PRO A 72 -17.11 2.10 27.44
C PRO A 72 -15.89 1.83 28.32
N PHE A 73 -14.78 1.44 27.70
CA PHE A 73 -13.49 1.27 28.36
C PHE A 73 -12.57 2.47 28.12
N ARG A 74 -11.74 2.81 29.10
CA ARG A 74 -10.62 3.73 28.93
C ARG A 74 -9.31 2.95 28.94
N VAL A 75 -8.51 3.13 27.89
CA VAL A 75 -7.20 2.52 27.77
C VAL A 75 -6.15 3.50 28.28
N THR A 76 -5.64 3.28 29.49
CA THR A 76 -4.68 4.19 30.15
C THR A 76 -3.23 3.80 29.92
N GLU A 77 -2.98 2.53 29.59
CA GLU A 77 -1.66 1.97 29.30
C GLU A 77 -1.72 1.06 28.06
N ASP A 78 -0.58 0.83 27.41
CA ASP A 78 -0.52 -0.03 26.21
C ASP A 78 -1.11 -1.41 26.54
N ILE A 79 -2.07 -1.87 25.74
CA ILE A 79 -2.57 -3.24 25.80
C ILE A 79 -1.57 -4.11 25.04
N ILE A 80 -0.92 -5.03 25.75
CA ILE A 80 0.09 -5.92 25.17
C ILE A 80 -0.45 -7.35 25.21
N VAL A 81 -0.74 -7.92 24.04
CA VAL A 81 -1.21 -9.31 23.91
C VAL A 81 -0.01 -10.22 23.68
N ASN A 82 0.30 -11.07 24.64
CA ASN A 82 1.46 -11.97 24.57
C ASN A 82 1.28 -13.06 23.48
N PRO A 83 2.39 -13.64 22.99
CA PRO A 83 2.32 -14.80 22.09
C PRO A 83 1.49 -15.94 22.66
N GLY A 84 0.66 -16.57 21.84
CA GLY A 84 -0.23 -17.67 22.25
C GLY A 84 -1.53 -17.24 22.97
N VAL A 85 -1.69 -15.94 23.24
CA VAL A 85 -2.88 -15.37 23.88
C VAL A 85 -3.80 -14.76 22.84
N THR A 86 -5.11 -14.87 23.07
CA THR A 86 -6.14 -14.23 22.26
C THR A 86 -6.83 -13.11 23.05
N LEU A 87 -6.81 -11.90 22.49
CA LEU A 87 -7.67 -10.80 22.92
C LEU A 87 -8.89 -10.75 22.02
N GLU A 88 -10.07 -10.96 22.60
CA GLU A 88 -11.35 -10.86 21.90
C GLU A 88 -12.08 -9.57 22.30
N ILE A 89 -12.59 -8.85 21.31
CA ILE A 89 -13.34 -7.61 21.50
C ILE A 89 -14.73 -7.81 20.89
N GLU A 90 -15.75 -7.75 21.73
CA GLU A 90 -17.14 -7.94 21.30
C GLU A 90 -17.64 -6.78 20.43
N THR A 91 -18.65 -7.07 19.61
CA THR A 91 -19.36 -6.08 18.80
C THR A 91 -19.90 -4.91 19.64
N GLY A 92 -19.86 -3.69 19.09
CA GLY A 92 -20.32 -2.47 19.75
C GLY A 92 -19.44 -1.94 20.90
N VAL A 93 -18.32 -2.60 21.24
CA VAL A 93 -17.42 -2.12 22.30
C VAL A 93 -16.79 -0.78 21.91
N GLN A 94 -16.78 0.16 22.84
CA GLN A 94 -16.14 1.47 22.71
C GLN A 94 -14.86 1.52 23.56
N LEU A 95 -13.74 1.82 22.92
CA LEU A 95 -12.42 1.97 23.54
C LEU A 95 -11.94 3.42 23.38
N TYR A 96 -11.69 4.08 24.51
CA TYR A 96 -11.15 5.42 24.57
C TYR A 96 -9.69 5.41 25.02
N PHE A 97 -8.77 5.76 24.12
CA PHE A 97 -7.33 5.69 24.36
C PHE A 97 -6.78 7.01 24.89
N ASP A 98 -5.96 6.93 25.94
CA ASP A 98 -5.13 8.06 26.35
C ASP A 98 -4.07 8.35 25.26
N THR A 99 -3.59 9.60 25.22
CA THR A 99 -2.64 10.05 24.19
C THR A 99 -1.37 9.20 24.18
N GLY A 100 -0.94 8.75 23.00
CA GLY A 100 0.28 7.94 22.86
C GLY A 100 0.16 6.46 23.24
N VAL A 101 -1.02 6.03 23.73
CA VAL A 101 -1.31 4.66 24.14
C VAL A 101 -1.97 3.88 23.00
N GLY A 102 -1.71 2.58 22.88
CA GLY A 102 -2.36 1.75 21.86
C GLY A 102 -2.38 0.27 22.18
N ILE A 103 -2.54 -0.55 21.14
CA ILE A 103 -2.58 -2.01 21.26
C ILE A 103 -1.36 -2.59 20.54
N LYS A 104 -0.59 -3.44 21.23
CA LYS A 104 0.50 -4.22 20.66
C LYS A 104 0.16 -5.70 20.75
N VAL A 105 0.12 -6.38 19.61
CA VAL A 105 -0.35 -7.76 19.49
C VAL A 105 0.79 -8.63 19.00
N TYR A 106 1.29 -9.50 19.88
CA TYR A 106 2.20 -10.60 19.51
C TYR A 106 1.49 -11.95 19.44
N GLY A 107 0.30 -12.05 20.04
CA GLY A 107 -0.62 -13.18 19.94
C GLY A 107 -1.68 -12.98 18.84
N VAL A 108 -2.94 -13.20 19.20
CA VAL A 108 -4.09 -13.09 18.30
C VAL A 108 -5.02 -11.97 18.75
N LEU A 109 -5.44 -11.13 17.81
CA LEU A 109 -6.49 -10.13 18.04
C LEU A 109 -7.74 -10.50 17.24
N ARG A 110 -8.85 -10.73 17.95
CA ARG A 110 -10.17 -11.00 17.36
C ARG A 110 -11.10 -9.84 17.71
N ALA A 111 -11.22 -8.87 16.80
CA ALA A 111 -12.15 -7.77 16.95
C ALA A 111 -13.18 -7.87 15.82
N ILE A 112 -14.37 -8.37 16.17
CA ILE A 112 -15.42 -8.73 15.20
C ILE A 112 -16.71 -8.01 15.59
N GLY A 113 -16.92 -6.84 14.98
CA GLY A 113 -18.15 -6.08 15.04
C GLY A 113 -19.18 -6.53 14.00
N ASN A 114 -20.20 -5.70 13.79
CA ASN A 114 -21.13 -5.86 12.67
C ASN A 114 -21.52 -4.49 12.10
N GLU A 115 -22.23 -4.47 10.96
CA GLU A 115 -22.62 -3.25 10.24
C GLU A 115 -23.48 -2.26 11.04
N PHE A 116 -24.16 -2.74 12.10
CA PHE A 116 -25.04 -1.92 12.95
C PHE A 116 -24.37 -1.50 14.26
N ALA A 117 -23.33 -2.22 14.69
CA ALA A 117 -22.62 -2.04 15.95
C ALA A 117 -21.13 -2.23 15.69
N HIS A 118 -20.51 -1.18 15.17
CA HIS A 118 -19.07 -1.14 14.98
C HIS A 118 -18.34 -1.14 16.33
N ILE A 119 -17.15 -1.73 16.36
CA ILE A 119 -16.22 -1.53 17.48
C ILE A 119 -15.57 -0.16 17.28
N GLU A 120 -15.70 0.74 18.25
CA GLU A 120 -15.21 2.12 18.12
C GLU A 120 -13.91 2.29 18.93
N MET A 121 -12.85 2.74 18.26
CA MET A 121 -11.56 3.05 18.84
C MET A 121 -11.23 4.53 18.64
N LEU A 122 -11.34 5.28 19.72
CA LEU A 122 -11.34 6.75 19.72
C LEU A 122 -10.33 7.30 20.75
N PRO A 123 -9.82 8.52 20.58
CA PRO A 123 -9.06 9.18 21.64
C PRO A 123 -9.98 9.53 22.83
N PHE A 124 -9.50 9.36 24.05
CA PHE A 124 -10.22 9.76 25.28
C PHE A 124 -10.37 11.28 25.40
N GLN A 125 -9.36 12.02 24.97
CA GLN A 125 -9.36 13.48 24.97
C GLN A 125 -10.09 14.02 23.73
N GLU A 126 -10.92 15.04 23.93
CA GLU A 126 -11.53 15.77 22.82
C GLU A 126 -10.43 16.47 22.00
N GLN A 127 -10.41 16.24 20.69
CA GLN A 127 -9.50 16.94 19.78
C GLN A 127 -9.99 18.37 19.52
N LEU A 128 -9.93 19.22 20.53
CA LEU A 128 -10.52 20.57 20.50
C LEU A 128 -9.95 21.51 19.43
N ASN A 129 -8.92 21.12 18.67
CA ASN A 129 -8.26 21.91 17.63
C ASN A 129 -7.71 21.02 16.49
N TYR A 130 -8.44 19.99 16.05
CA TYR A 130 -8.04 19.24 14.86
C TYR A 130 -8.25 20.10 13.61
N GLU A 131 -7.18 20.30 12.84
CA GLU A 131 -7.26 21.01 11.56
C GLU A 131 -7.89 20.08 10.52
N GLU A 132 -9.17 20.30 10.22
CA GLU A 132 -9.95 19.50 9.28
C GLU A 132 -9.54 19.71 7.83
N ASN A 133 -8.99 20.89 7.51
CA ASN A 133 -8.59 21.22 6.15
C ASN A 133 -7.27 20.52 5.80
N MET A 134 -7.29 19.72 4.75
CA MET A 134 -6.08 19.14 4.18
C MET A 134 -5.37 20.14 3.28
N PRO A 135 -4.02 20.17 3.27
CA PRO A 135 -3.29 21.05 2.39
C PRO A 135 -3.57 20.77 0.91
N GLU A 136 -3.55 21.81 0.10
CA GLU A 136 -3.70 21.72 -1.36
C GLU A 136 -2.38 21.34 -2.06
N PHE A 137 -1.33 21.04 -1.28
CA PHE A 137 -0.03 20.60 -1.76
C PHE A 137 0.35 19.27 -1.11
N ARG A 138 0.97 18.38 -1.88
CA ARG A 138 1.47 17.09 -1.38
C ARG A 138 2.71 16.61 -2.11
N LEU A 139 3.38 15.64 -1.50
CA LEU A 139 4.47 14.87 -2.09
C LEU A 139 4.03 13.42 -2.35
N VAL A 140 4.26 12.92 -3.56
CA VAL A 140 3.91 11.56 -4.02
C VAL A 140 5.09 10.89 -4.73
N ASP A 141 5.00 9.60 -5.08
CA ASP A 141 6.04 8.84 -5.80
C ASP A 141 7.43 8.79 -5.12
N GLY A 142 7.52 9.14 -3.85
CA GLY A 142 8.77 9.05 -3.10
C GLY A 142 8.70 8.03 -1.96
N PRO A 143 9.79 7.83 -1.21
CA PRO A 143 9.89 6.81 -0.19
C PRO A 143 9.09 7.14 1.07
N SER A 144 8.58 8.36 1.20
CA SER A 144 7.72 8.77 2.32
C SER A 144 6.94 10.02 1.96
N VAL A 145 5.92 10.36 2.75
CA VAL A 145 5.17 11.63 2.65
C VAL A 145 6.01 12.92 2.80
N ARG A 146 7.28 12.79 3.19
CA ARG A 146 8.23 13.91 3.32
C ARG A 146 9.13 14.09 2.12
N GLN A 147 9.17 13.14 1.19
CA GLN A 147 10.03 13.24 0.02
C GLN A 147 9.26 12.70 -1.18
N GLY A 148 9.15 13.48 -2.26
CA GLY A 148 8.39 13.04 -3.43
C GLY A 148 8.27 14.10 -4.51
N ARG A 149 7.58 13.75 -5.60
CA ARG A 149 7.11 14.66 -6.64
C ARG A 149 6.10 15.64 -6.04
N LEU A 150 6.30 16.93 -6.26
CA LEU A 150 5.36 17.96 -5.83
C LEU A 150 4.09 17.90 -6.69
N GLN A 151 2.95 17.81 -6.02
CA GLN A 151 1.63 17.98 -6.62
C GLN A 151 0.84 19.08 -5.92
N MET A 152 0.07 19.81 -6.73
CA MET A 152 -0.87 20.82 -6.26
C MET A 152 -2.29 20.44 -6.70
N LYS A 153 -3.26 20.62 -5.80
CA LYS A 153 -4.68 20.50 -6.11
C LYS A 153 -5.15 21.80 -6.76
N TYR A 154 -5.47 21.74 -8.04
CA TYR A 154 -5.93 22.90 -8.82
C TYR A 154 -7.18 22.55 -9.61
N ARG A 155 -8.26 23.29 -9.38
CA ARG A 155 -9.60 23.03 -9.95
C ARG A 155 -10.02 21.57 -9.72
N ASP A 156 -9.96 21.15 -8.45
CA ASP A 156 -10.33 19.82 -7.97
C ASP A 156 -9.56 18.64 -8.58
N ARG A 157 -8.38 18.89 -9.13
CA ARG A 157 -7.49 17.85 -9.64
C ARG A 157 -6.06 18.04 -9.15
N TRP A 158 -5.44 16.93 -8.74
CA TRP A 158 -4.01 16.90 -8.43
C TRP A 158 -3.20 16.98 -9.73
N ARG A 159 -2.19 17.85 -9.76
CA ARG A 159 -1.33 18.08 -10.93
C ARG A 159 0.11 18.16 -10.47
N SER A 160 1.03 17.58 -11.24
CA SER A 160 2.46 17.76 -11.00
C SER A 160 2.92 19.15 -11.40
N VAL A 161 4.01 19.61 -10.80
CA VAL A 161 4.59 20.93 -11.03
C VAL A 161 5.88 20.80 -11.86
N CYS A 162 5.94 21.51 -12.98
CA CYS A 162 7.14 21.65 -13.80
C CYS A 162 7.65 23.09 -13.77
N THR A 163 8.97 23.25 -13.84
CA THR A 163 9.64 24.55 -13.65
C THR A 163 10.13 25.19 -14.94
N MET A 164 9.85 24.59 -16.12
CA MET A 164 10.27 25.11 -17.43
C MET A 164 11.78 25.45 -17.49
N VAL A 165 12.67 24.50 -17.15
CA VAL A 165 14.13 24.66 -17.11
C VAL A 165 14.64 25.70 -16.10
N THR A 166 13.77 26.29 -15.28
CA THR A 166 14.19 27.20 -14.21
C THR A 166 14.31 26.45 -12.88
N ASN A 167 15.20 26.92 -12.01
CA ASN A 167 15.36 26.34 -10.69
C ASN A 167 14.62 27.21 -9.68
N TRP A 168 13.77 26.56 -8.88
CA TRP A 168 13.22 27.17 -7.68
C TRP A 168 14.34 27.47 -6.69
N THR A 169 14.23 28.59 -5.99
CA THR A 169 15.20 28.96 -4.96
C THR A 169 15.05 28.08 -3.72
N SER A 170 16.04 28.10 -2.83
CA SER A 170 15.91 27.45 -1.52
C SER A 170 14.75 28.02 -0.70
N ILE A 171 14.44 29.31 -0.87
CA ILE A 171 13.29 29.95 -0.22
C ILE A 171 11.98 29.37 -0.75
N ASP A 172 11.84 29.25 -2.08
CA ASP A 172 10.63 28.71 -2.71
C ASP A 172 10.36 27.25 -2.26
N THR A 173 11.40 26.43 -2.28
CA THR A 173 11.30 25.02 -1.85
C THR A 173 11.02 24.89 -0.35
N GLY A 174 11.57 25.78 0.48
CA GLY A 174 11.25 25.86 1.91
C GLY A 174 9.79 26.26 2.17
N VAL A 175 9.28 27.26 1.46
CA VAL A 175 7.87 27.69 1.55
C VAL A 175 6.93 26.60 1.04
N ALA A 176 7.31 25.84 0.01
CA ALA A 176 6.56 24.67 -0.45
C ALA A 176 6.39 23.64 0.67
N CYS A 177 7.47 23.32 1.40
CA CYS A 177 7.40 22.41 2.53
C CYS A 177 6.58 22.96 3.71
N ARG A 178 6.62 24.27 3.97
CA ARG A 178 5.74 24.92 4.97
C ARG A 178 4.26 24.84 4.60
N SER A 179 3.93 24.99 3.31
CA SER A 179 2.57 24.82 2.78
C SER A 179 2.01 23.41 3.02
N MET A 180 2.92 22.45 3.23
CA MET A 180 2.65 21.04 3.43
C MET A 180 2.68 20.62 4.91
N GLY A 181 2.80 21.57 5.84
CA GLY A 181 2.80 21.27 7.27
C GLY A 181 4.14 20.79 7.83
N TYR A 182 5.24 21.11 7.15
CA TYR A 182 6.61 20.88 7.62
C TYR A 182 7.31 22.20 8.01
N SER A 183 8.44 22.13 8.72
CA SER A 183 9.14 23.36 9.11
C SER A 183 9.90 23.99 7.94
N ASP A 184 10.57 23.17 7.14
CA ASP A 184 11.37 23.62 6.01
C ASP A 184 11.67 22.46 5.05
N GLY A 185 12.32 22.77 3.92
CA GLY A 185 12.68 21.76 2.94
C GLY A 185 13.59 22.25 1.83
N GLY A 186 13.83 21.38 0.87
CA GLY A 186 14.73 21.65 -0.24
C GLY A 186 14.43 20.80 -1.47
N PHE A 187 15.10 21.14 -2.57
CA PHE A 187 15.11 20.33 -3.76
C PHE A 187 15.69 18.94 -3.46
N TRP A 188 15.05 17.90 -4.01
CA TRP A 188 15.56 16.54 -3.90
C TRP A 188 16.07 16.01 -5.23
N ARG A 189 15.16 15.82 -6.20
CA ARG A 189 15.50 15.30 -7.52
C ARG A 189 14.42 15.64 -8.53
N TRP A 190 14.77 15.46 -9.80
CA TRP A 190 13.82 15.49 -10.89
C TRP A 190 13.07 14.16 -11.00
N TYR A 191 11.77 14.26 -11.26
CA TYR A 191 10.88 13.14 -11.49
C TYR A 191 10.50 13.09 -12.95
N ARG A 192 10.84 12.00 -13.63
CA ARG A 192 10.36 11.77 -14.98
C ARG A 192 8.84 11.90 -15.02
N ARG A 193 8.34 12.76 -15.91
CA ARG A 193 6.90 12.99 -16.01
C ARG A 193 6.18 11.68 -16.38
N VAL A 194 5.06 11.45 -15.71
CA VAL A 194 4.06 10.43 -16.07
C VAL A 194 2.87 11.19 -16.65
N ASN A 195 2.38 10.78 -17.82
CA ASN A 195 1.41 11.57 -18.59
C ASN A 195 -0.04 11.37 -18.11
N ASP A 196 -0.26 11.49 -16.80
CA ASP A 196 -1.56 11.21 -16.17
C ASP A 196 -2.48 12.44 -16.13
N THR A 197 -1.91 13.64 -15.96
CA THR A 197 -2.65 14.92 -15.92
C THR A 197 -1.83 16.04 -16.54
N TYR A 198 -2.51 17.06 -17.13
CA TYR A 198 -1.83 18.27 -17.61
C TYR A 198 -1.04 18.91 -16.44
N PRO A 199 0.29 19.09 -16.59
CA PRO A 199 1.12 19.63 -15.54
C PRO A 199 0.86 21.13 -15.37
N LEU A 200 1.19 21.59 -14.18
CA LEU A 200 1.18 23.00 -13.82
C LEU A 200 2.57 23.58 -14.11
N ALA A 201 2.63 24.58 -14.97
CA ALA A 201 3.86 25.29 -15.30
C ALA A 201 4.08 26.42 -14.28
N MET A 202 5.08 26.27 -13.41
CA MET A 202 5.46 27.26 -12.41
C MET A 202 6.97 27.49 -12.44
N PRO A 203 7.47 28.36 -13.34
CA PRO A 203 8.90 28.66 -13.40
C PRO A 203 9.36 29.51 -12.21
N VAL A 204 8.60 30.54 -11.83
CA VAL A 204 9.03 31.51 -10.81
C VAL A 204 7.95 31.66 -9.73
N PRO A 205 8.07 30.94 -8.60
CA PRO A 205 7.21 31.15 -7.43
C PRO A 205 7.38 32.54 -6.82
N GLY A 206 8.63 33.04 -6.70
CA GLY A 206 8.92 34.37 -6.19
C GLY A 206 8.59 34.54 -4.71
N CYS A 207 8.87 33.54 -3.89
CA CYS A 207 8.52 33.56 -2.47
C CYS A 207 9.44 34.47 -1.63
N LEU A 208 8.86 35.17 -0.65
CA LEU A 208 9.62 35.87 0.39
C LEU A 208 9.96 34.91 1.55
N PRO A 209 11.07 35.11 2.29
CA PRO A 209 11.43 34.27 3.43
C PRO A 209 10.36 34.19 4.53
N SER A 210 9.56 35.25 4.68
CA SER A 210 8.47 35.33 5.66
C SER A 210 7.20 34.59 5.25
N ALA A 211 7.11 34.11 3.99
CA ALA A 211 5.91 33.45 3.50
C ALA A 211 5.69 32.11 4.21
N LYS A 212 4.45 31.87 4.64
CA LYS A 212 4.05 30.64 5.33
C LYS A 212 3.53 29.57 4.37
N ASN A 213 2.99 29.99 3.23
CA ASN A 213 2.43 29.11 2.22
C ASN A 213 2.80 29.59 0.81
N LEU A 214 2.71 28.70 -0.18
CA LEU A 214 3.00 29.00 -1.59
C LEU A 214 2.01 30.02 -2.15
N TRP A 215 0.77 30.06 -1.64
CA TRP A 215 -0.25 31.02 -2.08
C TRP A 215 0.10 32.48 -1.75
N GLU A 216 0.99 32.73 -0.80
CA GLU A 216 1.54 34.06 -0.48
C GLU A 216 2.65 34.51 -1.45
N CYS A 217 3.16 33.61 -2.29
CA CYS A 217 4.22 33.93 -3.24
C CYS A 217 3.66 34.57 -4.52
N ASP A 218 4.39 35.50 -5.11
CA ASP A 218 3.90 36.31 -6.24
C ASP A 218 3.45 35.46 -7.44
N GLY A 219 4.16 34.36 -7.74
CA GLY A 219 3.82 33.44 -8.83
C GLY A 219 2.52 32.65 -8.62
N PHE A 220 2.06 32.50 -7.38
CA PHE A 220 0.85 31.76 -7.03
C PHE A 220 -0.32 32.66 -6.60
N LYS A 221 -0.06 33.95 -6.37
CA LYS A 221 -1.02 34.94 -5.88
C LYS A 221 -2.25 35.10 -6.78
N GLU A 222 -2.10 34.85 -8.08
CA GLU A 222 -3.18 34.86 -9.06
C GLU A 222 -3.44 33.47 -9.66
N PRO A 223 -4.29 32.63 -9.01
CA PRO A 223 -4.51 31.24 -9.43
C PRO A 223 -4.98 31.09 -10.87
N ASN A 224 -5.70 32.08 -11.41
CA ASN A 224 -6.22 32.05 -12.78
C ASN A 224 -5.17 32.26 -13.86
N GLN A 225 -4.01 32.85 -13.51
CA GLN A 225 -2.90 33.07 -14.44
C GLN A 225 -1.98 31.85 -14.56
N ILE A 226 -2.10 30.89 -13.63
CA ILE A 226 -1.28 29.68 -13.62
C ILE A 226 -1.54 28.87 -14.89
N ARG A 227 -0.50 28.70 -15.70
CA ARG A 227 -0.57 28.03 -16.99
C ARG A 227 -0.59 26.52 -16.80
N MET A 228 -1.57 25.86 -17.43
CA MET A 228 -1.61 24.41 -17.59
C MET A 228 -1.31 24.10 -19.05
N SER A 229 -0.18 23.48 -19.34
CA SER A 229 0.17 23.15 -20.73
C SER A 229 1.18 22.00 -20.77
N GLU A 230 0.84 20.96 -21.52
CA GLU A 230 1.79 19.91 -21.88
C GLU A 230 2.94 20.48 -22.73
N ASN A 231 2.64 21.39 -23.66
CA ASN A 231 3.63 21.97 -24.57
C ASN A 231 4.70 22.79 -23.82
N LEU A 232 4.31 23.58 -22.83
CA LEU A 232 5.26 24.38 -22.05
C LEU A 232 6.22 23.53 -21.21
N CYS A 233 5.80 22.31 -20.87
CA CYS A 233 6.57 21.39 -20.06
C CYS A 233 7.09 20.20 -20.88
N GLN A 234 7.00 20.22 -22.21
CA GLN A 234 7.38 19.09 -23.04
C GLN A 234 8.88 18.79 -22.89
N GLY A 235 9.21 17.54 -22.53
CA GLY A 235 10.60 17.13 -22.28
C GLY A 235 11.15 17.52 -20.90
N GLU A 236 10.37 18.25 -20.10
CA GLU A 236 10.75 18.66 -18.75
C GLU A 236 10.31 17.63 -17.71
N ASP A 237 11.14 17.44 -16.69
CA ASP A 237 10.81 16.65 -15.52
C ASP A 237 10.02 17.47 -14.49
N ASP A 238 9.29 16.77 -13.62
CA ASP A 238 8.55 17.40 -12.53
C ASP A 238 9.47 17.58 -11.31
N ILE A 239 9.25 18.66 -10.55
CA ILE A 239 10.08 18.96 -9.38
C ILE A 239 9.77 17.99 -8.23
N GLY A 240 10.83 17.44 -7.64
CA GLY A 240 10.76 16.66 -6.41
C GLY A 240 11.40 17.39 -5.23
N LEU A 241 10.74 17.34 -4.08
CA LEU A 241 11.19 18.01 -2.86
C LEU A 241 11.46 17.01 -1.74
N TYR A 242 12.25 17.44 -0.77
CA TYR A 242 12.46 16.79 0.52
C TYR A 242 12.18 17.78 1.65
N CYS A 243 11.22 17.46 2.51
CA CYS A 243 10.82 18.26 3.66
C CYS A 243 11.30 17.63 4.97
N TRP A 244 11.70 18.47 5.93
CA TRP A 244 12.18 18.04 7.24
C TRP A 244 11.55 18.83 8.39
N GLY A 245 11.90 18.40 9.60
CA GLY A 245 11.44 18.98 10.86
C GLY A 245 10.09 18.44 11.38
N PRO A 246 9.67 18.89 12.56
CA PRO A 246 8.45 18.43 13.19
C PRO A 246 7.22 18.85 12.36
N PRO A 247 6.14 18.05 12.36
CA PRO A 247 4.88 18.48 11.77
C PRO A 247 4.35 19.74 12.47
N THR A 248 3.82 20.66 11.68
CA THR A 248 3.30 21.95 12.17
C THR A 248 1.79 21.96 12.33
N PHE A 249 1.07 20.91 11.91
CA PHE A 249 -0.38 20.83 12.03
C PHE A 249 -0.83 20.62 13.49
N ASN A 250 -1.97 21.19 13.87
CA ASN A 250 -2.40 21.16 15.28
C ASN A 250 -2.86 19.77 15.71
N GLY A 251 -2.46 19.37 16.92
CA GLY A 251 -2.99 18.18 17.59
C GLY A 251 -2.34 16.84 17.21
N TRP A 252 -1.33 16.81 16.34
CA TRP A 252 -0.66 15.56 15.91
C TRP A 252 -0.13 14.70 17.07
N ALA A 253 0.37 15.34 18.12
CA ALA A 253 0.89 14.67 19.32
C ALA A 253 -0.21 14.25 20.31
N ARG A 254 -1.49 14.48 20.01
CA ARG A 254 -2.63 14.08 20.84
C ARG A 254 -3.29 12.79 20.38
N HIS A 255 -2.91 12.29 19.21
CA HIS A 255 -3.36 11.00 18.69
C HIS A 255 -2.94 9.88 19.63
N TRP A 256 -3.71 8.80 19.61
CA TRP A 256 -3.34 7.55 20.27
C TRP A 256 -2.44 6.73 19.32
N LYS A 257 -1.78 5.69 19.81
CA LYS A 257 -0.73 4.98 19.05
C LYS A 257 -1.25 4.21 17.85
N GLY A 258 -2.50 3.76 17.90
CA GLY A 258 -3.04 2.81 16.93
C GLY A 258 -2.87 1.37 17.37
N ILE A 259 -3.09 0.45 16.43
CA ILE A 259 -2.96 -0.99 16.62
C ILE A 259 -1.69 -1.44 15.90
N GLN A 260 -0.84 -2.19 16.61
CA GLN A 260 0.38 -2.76 16.07
C GLN A 260 0.32 -4.29 16.22
N ILE A 261 0.30 -5.00 15.09
CA ILE A 261 0.25 -6.45 15.04
C ILE A 261 1.58 -6.96 14.53
N PHE A 262 2.28 -7.75 15.35
CA PHE A 262 3.62 -8.26 15.06
C PHE A 262 3.57 -9.77 14.88
N ASN A 263 3.90 -10.24 13.67
CA ASN A 263 4.06 -11.66 13.34
C ASN A 263 2.91 -12.53 13.86
N SER A 264 1.68 -12.17 13.49
CA SER A 264 0.46 -12.90 13.89
C SER A 264 0.60 -14.40 13.63
N PRO A 265 0.15 -15.26 14.56
CA PRO A 265 -0.03 -16.68 14.32
C PRO A 265 -0.92 -16.91 13.09
N PHE A 266 -0.60 -17.93 12.29
CA PHE A 266 -1.30 -18.24 11.05
C PHE A 266 -1.52 -19.74 10.86
N TYR A 267 -2.46 -20.08 10.00
CA TYR A 267 -2.72 -21.43 9.52
C TYR A 267 -2.73 -21.44 7.99
N TYR A 268 -2.60 -22.64 7.41
CA TYR A 268 -2.61 -22.81 5.96
C TYR A 268 -4.02 -23.10 5.46
N VAL A 269 -4.45 -22.38 4.43
CA VAL A 269 -5.76 -22.55 3.79
C VAL A 269 -5.59 -22.87 2.32
N PRO A 270 -6.30 -23.89 1.80
CA PRO A 270 -6.46 -24.12 0.37
C PRO A 270 -6.95 -22.85 -0.36
N ASN A 271 -6.17 -22.37 -1.31
CA ASN A 271 -6.50 -21.25 -2.18
C ASN A 271 -7.21 -21.71 -3.47
N ASP A 272 -7.25 -23.01 -3.73
CA ASP A 272 -7.87 -23.63 -4.89
C ASP A 272 -8.79 -24.80 -4.49
N PRO A 273 -9.83 -25.11 -5.30
CA PRO A 273 -10.75 -26.21 -5.03
C PRO A 273 -10.05 -27.57 -4.92
N ASP A 274 -8.89 -27.71 -5.57
CA ASP A 274 -8.11 -28.94 -5.62
C ASP A 274 -7.10 -29.05 -4.45
N MET A 275 -7.10 -28.06 -3.54
CA MET A 275 -6.33 -27.99 -2.29
C MET A 275 -4.81 -28.08 -2.41
N VAL A 276 -4.26 -27.57 -3.50
CA VAL A 276 -2.83 -27.73 -3.78
C VAL A 276 -2.05 -26.48 -3.46
N ALA A 277 -2.58 -25.31 -3.80
CA ALA A 277 -2.07 -24.03 -3.38
C ALA A 277 -2.56 -23.75 -1.97
N ALA A 278 -1.65 -23.66 -1.01
CA ALA A 278 -1.96 -23.19 0.33
C ALA A 278 -1.52 -21.73 0.48
N GLN A 279 -2.36 -20.91 1.10
CA GLN A 279 -2.02 -19.56 1.53
C GLN A 279 -1.98 -19.48 3.05
N ARG A 280 -1.19 -18.55 3.59
CA ARG A 280 -1.17 -18.25 5.02
C ARG A 280 -2.32 -17.33 5.34
N GLU A 281 -3.20 -17.75 6.24
CA GLU A 281 -4.24 -16.91 6.83
C GLU A 281 -3.93 -16.68 8.30
N SER A 282 -4.01 -15.42 8.72
CA SER A 282 -3.81 -15.05 10.11
C SER A 282 -4.97 -15.53 10.98
N HIS A 283 -4.68 -15.91 12.21
CA HIS A 283 -5.70 -16.13 13.23
C HIS A 283 -6.39 -14.82 13.66
N SER A 284 -5.73 -13.68 13.46
CA SER A 284 -6.27 -12.35 13.80
C SER A 284 -7.31 -11.90 12.78
N ARG A 285 -8.38 -11.28 13.26
CA ARG A 285 -9.50 -10.78 12.45
C ARG A 285 -9.91 -9.39 12.91
N LEU A 286 -10.11 -8.51 11.93
CA LEU A 286 -10.57 -7.14 12.13
C LEU A 286 -11.78 -6.90 11.24
N GLU A 287 -12.98 -6.95 11.83
CA GLU A 287 -14.24 -6.82 11.10
C GLU A 287 -15.12 -5.74 11.73
N PHE A 288 -15.61 -4.79 10.94
CA PHE A 288 -16.49 -3.69 11.37
C PHE A 288 -15.94 -2.88 12.56
N ILE A 289 -14.79 -2.23 12.34
CA ILE A 289 -14.06 -1.47 13.36
C ILE A 289 -13.79 -0.05 12.85
N ASP A 290 -14.06 0.92 13.71
CA ASP A 290 -13.80 2.33 13.49
C ASP A 290 -12.53 2.74 14.26
N ILE A 291 -11.45 3.04 13.54
CA ILE A 291 -10.17 3.49 14.10
C ILE A 291 -10.00 4.96 13.72
N MET A 292 -10.23 5.86 14.69
CA MET A 292 -10.18 7.29 14.43
C MET A 292 -9.04 7.94 15.20
N TYR A 293 -8.36 8.89 14.56
CA TYR A 293 -7.37 9.74 15.21
C TYR A 293 -6.22 8.97 15.91
N ALA A 294 -5.73 7.93 15.26
CA ALA A 294 -4.57 7.13 15.69
C ALA A 294 -3.27 7.57 15.00
N GLY A 295 -2.13 7.01 15.41
CA GLY A 295 -0.84 7.19 14.73
C GLY A 295 0.20 8.06 15.45
N TYR A 296 0.17 8.12 16.78
CA TYR A 296 1.24 8.75 17.57
C TYR A 296 1.67 7.86 18.73
N ASP A 297 2.94 7.49 18.79
CA ASP A 297 3.50 6.72 19.89
C ASP A 297 4.07 7.65 20.98
N GLY A 298 3.45 7.64 22.16
CA GLY A 298 3.87 8.47 23.28
C GLY A 298 5.24 8.12 23.87
N TYR A 299 5.69 6.87 23.68
CA TYR A 299 6.99 6.42 24.18
C TYR A 299 8.14 6.90 23.28
N THR A 300 8.04 6.64 21.98
CA THR A 300 9.07 7.08 21.02
C THR A 300 8.93 8.55 20.62
N LYS A 301 7.79 9.19 20.94
CA LYS A 301 7.41 10.56 20.52
C LYS A 301 7.41 10.73 19.00
N ASN A 302 7.13 9.65 18.28
CA ASN A 302 7.11 9.61 16.82
C ASN A 302 5.73 9.25 16.29
N MET A 303 5.47 9.66 15.04
CA MET A 303 4.24 9.29 14.35
C MET A 303 4.33 7.89 13.74
N THR A 304 3.28 7.11 13.93
CA THR A 304 3.11 5.72 13.48
C THR A 304 1.86 5.61 12.61
N ALA A 305 1.69 4.49 11.92
CA ALA A 305 0.42 4.20 11.24
C ALA A 305 -0.70 3.96 12.25
N ALA A 306 -1.95 4.20 11.86
CA ALA A 306 -3.11 3.85 12.70
C ALA A 306 -3.26 2.33 12.86
N LEU A 307 -2.95 1.58 11.80
CA LEU A 307 -2.85 0.13 11.82
C LEU A 307 -1.51 -0.29 11.23
N TYR A 308 -0.60 -0.78 12.07
CA TYR A 308 0.70 -1.31 11.66
C TYR A 308 0.67 -2.83 11.75
N ILE A 309 1.02 -3.50 10.66
CA ILE A 309 0.95 -4.96 10.54
C ILE A 309 2.27 -5.47 9.98
N GLU A 310 2.92 -6.36 10.73
CA GLU A 310 4.11 -7.08 10.32
C GLU A 310 3.81 -8.58 10.18
N GLY A 311 4.30 -9.20 9.10
CA GLY A 311 4.17 -10.64 8.88
C GLY A 311 2.89 -11.04 8.15
N VAL A 312 2.08 -11.96 8.69
CA VAL A 312 0.84 -12.41 8.02
C VAL A 312 -0.31 -11.44 8.33
N PRO A 313 -0.90 -10.78 7.32
CA PRO A 313 -1.99 -9.84 7.54
C PRO A 313 -3.25 -10.49 8.16
N PRO A 314 -3.96 -9.81 9.07
CA PRO A 314 -5.31 -10.20 9.47
C PRO A 314 -6.29 -10.07 8.31
N ILE A 315 -7.40 -10.80 8.39
CA ILE A 315 -8.55 -10.58 7.50
C ILE A 315 -9.21 -9.27 7.93
N MET A 316 -9.41 -8.36 6.97
CA MET A 316 -9.95 -7.02 7.22
C MET A 316 -11.20 -6.77 6.38
N ASN A 317 -12.32 -6.49 7.05
CA ASN A 317 -13.60 -6.23 6.41
C ASN A 317 -14.36 -5.12 7.16
N GLY A 318 -14.96 -4.16 6.46
CA GLY A 318 -15.77 -3.13 7.14
C GLY A 318 -14.97 -2.16 8.01
N LEU A 319 -13.68 -1.95 7.76
CA LEU A 319 -12.87 -1.05 8.57
C LEU A 319 -13.09 0.41 8.19
N ARG A 320 -13.15 1.31 9.16
CA ARG A 320 -13.15 2.76 8.94
C ARG A 320 -11.96 3.39 9.65
N ILE A 321 -10.93 3.75 8.88
CA ILE A 321 -9.70 4.34 9.38
C ILE A 321 -9.60 5.77 8.89
N GLN A 322 -9.75 6.73 9.80
CA GLN A 322 -9.78 8.15 9.43
C GLN A 322 -8.95 9.04 10.35
N ARG A 323 -8.44 10.14 9.76
CA ARG A 323 -7.80 11.25 10.47
C ARG A 323 -6.54 10.85 11.26
N SER A 324 -5.82 9.84 10.77
CA SER A 324 -4.57 9.38 11.38
C SER A 324 -3.48 10.46 11.32
N ALA A 325 -2.60 10.50 12.33
CA ALA A 325 -1.46 11.42 12.37
C ALA A 325 -0.38 11.10 11.31
N ARG A 326 -0.41 9.90 10.74
CA ARG A 326 0.43 9.45 9.63
C ARG A 326 -0.36 8.50 8.73
N ASP A 327 0.19 7.34 8.41
CA ASP A 327 -0.37 6.39 7.45
C ASP A 327 -1.65 5.73 8.00
N GLY A 328 -2.61 5.42 7.14
CA GLY A 328 -3.82 4.70 7.54
C GLY A 328 -3.49 3.25 7.93
N ILE A 329 -3.02 2.46 6.97
CA ILE A 329 -2.58 1.08 7.18
C ILE A 329 -1.18 0.90 6.63
N HIS A 330 -0.27 0.32 7.42
CA HIS A 330 1.09 -0.01 7.01
C HIS A 330 1.37 -1.49 7.19
N PHE A 331 1.55 -2.17 6.06
CA PHE A 331 2.02 -3.54 5.97
C PHE A 331 3.54 -3.55 5.78
N TYR A 332 4.26 -4.09 6.76
CA TYR A 332 5.69 -4.26 6.72
C TYR A 332 6.05 -5.75 6.55
N GLU A 333 6.83 -6.06 5.51
CA GLU A 333 7.23 -7.42 5.15
C GLU A 333 6.08 -8.44 5.14
N PRO A 334 4.94 -8.16 4.44
CA PRO A 334 3.83 -9.09 4.44
C PRO A 334 4.20 -10.41 3.76
N THR A 335 3.93 -11.52 4.45
CA THR A 335 4.26 -12.89 4.01
C THR A 335 3.05 -13.72 3.59
N GLY A 336 1.87 -13.08 3.52
CA GLY A 336 0.62 -13.65 3.03
C GLY A 336 -0.17 -12.60 2.24
N PRO A 337 -1.29 -13.01 1.61
CA PRO A 337 -2.12 -12.10 0.84
C PRO A 337 -2.75 -11.04 1.75
N ILE A 338 -2.70 -9.77 1.31
CA ILE A 338 -3.43 -8.69 1.99
C ILE A 338 -4.85 -8.66 1.42
N ILE A 339 -5.86 -8.86 2.28
CA ILE A 339 -7.27 -8.84 1.90
C ILE A 339 -7.98 -7.73 2.69
N LEU A 340 -8.47 -6.71 1.96
CA LEU A 340 -9.20 -5.59 2.50
C LEU A 340 -10.52 -5.41 1.74
N ALA A 341 -11.65 -5.55 2.44
CA ALA A 341 -12.99 -5.45 1.86
C ALA A 341 -13.86 -4.42 2.58
N ASN A 342 -14.80 -3.79 1.85
CA ASN A 342 -15.85 -2.92 2.39
C ASN A 342 -15.34 -1.83 3.35
N SER A 343 -14.14 -1.31 3.14
CA SER A 343 -13.46 -0.46 4.11
C SER A 343 -13.34 0.99 3.62
N THR A 344 -13.11 1.93 4.52
CA THR A 344 -12.83 3.33 4.21
C THR A 344 -11.53 3.75 4.89
N VAL A 345 -10.54 4.17 4.11
CA VAL A 345 -9.26 4.70 4.59
C VAL A 345 -9.10 6.13 4.09
N ALA A 346 -9.49 7.10 4.92
CA ALA A 346 -9.63 8.47 4.46
C ALA A 346 -9.04 9.54 5.38
N ASP A 347 -8.67 10.68 4.79
CA ASP A 347 -8.24 11.88 5.50
C ASP A 347 -7.05 11.65 6.44
N ASN A 348 -6.16 10.71 6.10
CA ASN A 348 -4.96 10.42 6.89
C ASN A 348 -3.82 11.37 6.51
N ARG A 349 -3.03 11.82 7.50
CA ARG A 349 -1.90 12.75 7.30
C ARG A 349 -0.66 12.08 6.68
N GLY A 350 -0.71 10.78 6.44
CA GLY A 350 0.27 9.99 5.71
C GLY A 350 -0.30 9.42 4.41
N HIS A 351 0.21 8.26 4.00
CA HIS A 351 -0.37 7.46 2.92
C HIS A 351 -1.67 6.79 3.38
N GLY A 352 -2.54 6.41 2.44
CA GLY A 352 -3.71 5.60 2.79
C GLY A 352 -3.30 4.19 3.20
N LEU A 353 -2.71 3.47 2.25
CA LEU A 353 -2.26 2.09 2.37
C LEU A 353 -0.79 2.00 1.97
N VAL A 354 0.06 1.47 2.85
CA VAL A 354 1.50 1.28 2.63
C VAL A 354 1.81 -0.21 2.62
N ILE A 355 2.39 -0.70 1.53
CA ILE A 355 2.92 -2.06 1.41
C ILE A 355 4.42 -1.96 1.22
N GLU A 356 5.17 -2.40 2.21
CA GLU A 356 6.62 -2.27 2.23
C GLU A 356 7.29 -3.63 2.34
N ASN A 357 8.30 -3.87 1.51
CA ASN A 357 9.14 -5.07 1.54
C ASN A 357 8.35 -6.40 1.42
N THR A 358 7.22 -6.39 0.71
CA THR A 358 6.41 -7.59 0.51
C THR A 358 7.18 -8.69 -0.25
N THR A 359 7.04 -9.93 0.21
CA THR A 359 7.55 -11.14 -0.47
C THR A 359 6.48 -11.84 -1.29
N ASP A 360 5.22 -11.76 -0.87
CA ASP A 360 4.07 -12.40 -1.53
C ASP A 360 3.55 -11.55 -2.71
N GLY A 361 3.50 -10.23 -2.52
CA GLY A 361 3.08 -9.26 -3.53
C GLY A 361 1.58 -9.20 -3.83
N ARG A 362 0.74 -10.08 -3.26
CA ARG A 362 -0.71 -10.06 -3.51
C ARG A 362 -1.42 -9.07 -2.59
N LEU A 363 -2.19 -8.17 -3.20
CA LEU A 363 -3.07 -7.21 -2.54
C LEU A 363 -4.45 -7.26 -3.20
N PHE A 364 -5.47 -7.61 -2.41
CA PHE A 364 -6.87 -7.62 -2.82
C PHE A 364 -7.63 -6.53 -2.08
N VAL A 365 -8.04 -5.50 -2.81
CA VAL A 365 -8.83 -4.38 -2.29
C VAL A 365 -10.18 -4.39 -3.00
N ASN A 366 -11.26 -4.63 -2.25
CA ASN A 366 -12.61 -4.71 -2.79
C ASN A 366 -13.56 -3.76 -2.06
N TRP A 367 -14.47 -3.10 -2.79
CA TRP A 367 -15.46 -2.17 -2.23
C TRP A 367 -14.90 -1.19 -1.18
N THR A 368 -13.66 -0.73 -1.38
CA THR A 368 -12.93 0.06 -0.40
C THR A 368 -12.64 1.45 -0.94
N LEU A 369 -12.99 2.47 -0.16
CA LEU A 369 -12.74 3.87 -0.49
C LEU A 369 -11.42 4.32 0.16
N ILE A 370 -10.44 4.70 -0.66
CA ILE A 370 -9.17 5.30 -0.21
C ILE A 370 -9.10 6.72 -0.79
N SER A 371 -9.36 7.74 0.04
CA SER A 371 -9.51 9.13 -0.43
C SER A 371 -9.02 10.15 0.59
N GLY A 372 -8.70 11.37 0.16
CA GLY A 372 -8.34 12.46 1.08
C GLY A 372 -7.02 12.27 1.86
N ASN A 373 -6.24 11.22 1.57
CA ASN A 373 -4.96 10.98 2.22
C ASN A 373 -3.88 11.94 1.72
N TYR A 374 -2.98 12.30 2.63
CA TYR A 374 -1.98 13.34 2.42
C TYR A 374 -0.90 12.93 1.41
N GLY A 375 -0.42 11.69 1.51
CA GLY A 375 0.51 11.10 0.55
C GLY A 375 -0.19 10.37 -0.59
N ASP A 376 0.46 9.32 -1.08
CA ASP A 376 -0.14 8.35 -1.98
C ASP A 376 -1.36 7.65 -1.35
N GLY A 377 -2.37 7.37 -2.18
CA GLY A 377 -3.50 6.54 -1.76
C GLY A 377 -3.03 5.13 -1.41
N ILE A 378 -2.34 4.49 -2.36
CA ILE A 378 -1.67 3.20 -2.16
C ILE A 378 -0.20 3.38 -2.53
N TRP A 379 0.66 3.21 -1.54
CA TRP A 379 2.11 3.18 -1.71
C TRP A 379 2.59 1.74 -1.67
N TYR A 380 3.28 1.29 -2.71
CA TYR A 380 3.71 -0.09 -2.85
C TYR A 380 5.20 -0.16 -3.17
N ARG A 381 5.94 -0.89 -2.34
CA ARG A 381 7.36 -1.17 -2.52
C ARG A 381 7.64 -2.65 -2.31
N GLN A 382 7.97 -3.34 -3.40
CA GLN A 382 8.49 -4.69 -3.32
C GLN A 382 9.90 -4.69 -2.71
N ARG A 383 10.25 -5.77 -2.02
CA ARG A 383 11.60 -5.99 -1.49
C ARG A 383 12.61 -6.09 -2.63
N TYR A 384 13.44 -5.06 -2.83
CA TYR A 384 14.55 -5.05 -3.79
C TYR A 384 15.86 -5.42 -3.08
N GLY A 385 16.47 -6.55 -3.47
CA GLY A 385 17.78 -6.96 -2.98
C GLY A 385 17.75 -7.56 -1.57
N GLY A 386 18.32 -8.75 -1.42
CA GLY A 386 18.45 -9.39 -0.11
C GLY A 386 17.17 -10.07 0.38
N ALA A 387 16.70 -11.08 -0.36
CA ALA A 387 16.51 -12.35 0.32
C ALA A 387 17.91 -12.80 0.79
N SER A 388 18.40 -12.20 1.88
CA SER A 388 19.46 -12.84 2.64
C SER A 388 18.77 -14.04 3.26
N LEU A 389 18.79 -15.15 2.52
CA LEU A 389 18.61 -16.46 3.07
C LEU A 389 19.71 -16.57 4.13
N VAL A 390 19.34 -16.31 5.38
CA VAL A 390 20.26 -16.38 6.50
C VAL A 390 20.80 -17.81 6.53
N ARG A 391 22.10 -17.90 6.30
CA ARG A 391 22.89 -19.11 6.37
C ARG A 391 22.77 -19.68 7.79
N GLN A 392 22.15 -20.85 7.96
CA GLN A 392 22.25 -21.57 9.23
C GLN A 392 23.69 -22.14 9.41
N PRO A 393 24.20 -22.13 10.65
CA PRO A 393 25.61 -22.44 10.96
C PRO A 393 25.84 -23.95 10.98
N GLY A 394 26.84 -24.43 10.23
CA GLY A 394 27.22 -25.84 10.24
C GLY A 394 28.48 -26.24 9.47
N MET A 395 29.26 -25.31 8.89
CA MET A 395 30.57 -25.65 8.30
C MET A 395 31.63 -24.59 8.61
N PRO A 396 32.85 -25.00 9.03
CA PRO A 396 33.89 -24.12 9.53
C PRO A 396 34.58 -23.38 8.37
N GLY A 397 34.56 -22.06 8.41
CA GLY A 397 35.29 -21.21 7.48
C GLY A 397 35.14 -19.74 7.83
N ARG A 398 36.19 -19.19 8.46
CA ARG A 398 36.38 -17.76 8.81
C ARG A 398 36.06 -16.87 7.60
N TYR A 399 35.30 -15.78 7.76
CA TYR A 399 35.58 -14.44 7.22
C TYR A 399 34.67 -13.38 7.88
N LYS A 400 35.16 -12.14 7.91
CA LYS A 400 34.93 -11.09 8.92
C LYS A 400 33.62 -10.30 8.80
N ARG A 401 33.21 -9.82 9.98
CA ARG A 401 32.32 -8.70 10.37
C ARG A 401 32.03 -7.64 9.30
N GLU A 402 30.75 -7.33 9.15
CA GLU A 402 30.25 -5.96 9.25
C GLU A 402 28.92 -5.96 10.02
N LEU A 403 28.90 -5.20 11.11
CA LEU A 403 27.82 -5.07 12.09
C LEU A 403 27.28 -3.64 11.94
N THR A 404 25.98 -3.49 11.67
CA THR A 404 25.20 -2.35 12.20
C THR A 404 23.79 -2.84 12.57
N SER A 405 23.58 -2.97 13.89
CA SER A 405 22.33 -2.81 14.66
C SER A 405 20.97 -3.17 14.03
N SER A 406 20.40 -4.33 14.42
CA SER A 406 18.95 -4.47 14.64
C SER A 406 18.65 -5.65 15.61
N PRO A 407 17.75 -5.50 16.62
CA PRO A 407 17.52 -6.50 17.68
C PRO A 407 16.37 -7.50 17.39
N HIS A 408 16.05 -7.78 16.13
CA HIS A 408 14.96 -8.69 15.77
C HIS A 408 15.47 -9.87 14.94
N LEU A 409 16.07 -10.86 15.60
CA LEU A 409 16.43 -12.13 15.00
C LEU A 409 15.18 -13.01 14.89
N HIS A 410 14.37 -12.81 13.86
CA HIS A 410 13.25 -13.69 13.53
C HIS A 410 13.75 -14.92 12.79
N LEU A 411 13.60 -16.10 13.40
CA LEU A 411 13.80 -17.40 12.76
C LEU A 411 12.74 -17.59 11.67
N MET A 412 13.08 -17.27 10.42
CA MET A 412 12.27 -17.64 9.25
C MET A 412 12.60 -19.07 8.85
N ASN A 413 11.60 -19.96 8.87
CA ASN A 413 11.74 -21.29 8.30
C ASN A 413 11.82 -21.19 6.76
N ILE A 414 12.86 -21.79 6.17
CA ILE A 414 13.03 -21.90 4.72
C ILE A 414 11.95 -22.83 4.18
N GLU A 415 11.14 -22.35 3.23
CA GLU A 415 10.25 -23.21 2.46
C GLU A 415 11.10 -24.17 1.62
N LYS A 416 10.98 -25.49 1.88
CA LYS A 416 11.78 -26.50 1.18
C LYS A 416 11.21 -26.69 -0.24
N PRO A 417 12.04 -26.61 -1.30
CA PRO A 417 11.59 -26.88 -2.66
C PRO A 417 11.09 -28.33 -2.77
N ARG A 418 10.03 -28.54 -3.56
CA ARG A 418 9.46 -29.89 -3.76
C ARG A 418 10.31 -30.77 -4.66
N ALA A 419 11.07 -30.15 -5.56
CA ALA A 419 11.90 -30.83 -6.54
C ALA A 419 13.05 -29.92 -6.96
N GLU A 420 14.24 -30.50 -7.10
CA GLU A 420 15.34 -29.90 -7.83
C GLU A 420 15.27 -30.36 -9.29
N ILE A 421 15.11 -29.42 -10.22
CA ILE A 421 14.86 -29.71 -11.66
C ILE A 421 16.04 -30.43 -12.32
N CYS A 422 17.25 -30.25 -11.78
CA CYS A 422 18.46 -30.92 -12.26
C CYS A 422 18.56 -32.38 -11.79
N GLU A 423 17.89 -32.73 -10.69
CA GLU A 423 17.90 -34.11 -10.15
C GLU A 423 16.62 -34.88 -10.54
N SER A 424 15.49 -34.17 -10.65
CA SER A 424 14.17 -34.73 -10.87
C SER A 424 13.51 -34.16 -12.12
N HIS A 425 13.56 -34.93 -13.21
CA HIS A 425 13.10 -34.48 -14.54
C HIS A 425 11.60 -34.75 -14.81
N LYS A 426 10.96 -35.57 -13.97
CA LYS A 426 9.54 -35.89 -14.09
C LYS A 426 8.84 -35.57 -12.78
N TYR A 427 7.80 -34.74 -12.87
CA TYR A 427 6.94 -34.41 -11.74
C TYR A 427 5.92 -35.53 -11.48
N ASN A 428 5.62 -35.81 -10.20
CA ASN A 428 4.70 -36.86 -9.82
C ASN A 428 3.26 -36.49 -10.24
N GLU A 429 2.62 -37.38 -10.98
CA GLU A 429 1.29 -37.18 -11.56
C GLU A 429 0.17 -37.09 -10.51
N SER A 430 0.42 -37.57 -9.28
CA SER A 430 -0.54 -37.49 -8.17
C SER A 430 -0.50 -36.18 -7.38
N LEU A 431 0.52 -35.33 -7.57
CA LEU A 431 0.63 -34.03 -6.90
C LEU A 431 0.20 -32.96 -7.90
N PHE A 432 -0.99 -32.39 -7.75
CA PHE A 432 -1.66 -31.68 -8.86
C PHE A 432 -1.05 -30.32 -9.24
N PHE A 433 -0.07 -29.76 -8.49
CA PHE A 433 0.68 -28.55 -8.86
C PHE A 433 2.05 -28.45 -8.16
N PRO A 434 3.07 -27.90 -8.83
CA PRO A 434 4.37 -27.66 -8.22
C PRO A 434 4.43 -26.31 -7.46
N HIS A 435 4.79 -26.35 -6.17
CA HIS A 435 4.74 -25.17 -5.30
C HIS A 435 6.06 -24.45 -5.06
N LEU A 436 7.20 -25.06 -5.38
CA LEU A 436 8.48 -24.37 -5.42
C LEU A 436 9.47 -25.31 -6.08
N PHE A 437 9.99 -24.92 -7.24
CA PHE A 437 11.08 -25.64 -7.89
C PHE A 437 12.39 -24.94 -7.60
N ALA A 438 13.39 -25.71 -7.19
CA ALA A 438 14.75 -25.24 -7.19
C ALA A 438 15.44 -25.69 -8.48
N ILE A 439 16.30 -24.83 -9.01
CA ILE A 439 17.17 -25.18 -10.12
C ILE A 439 18.57 -24.74 -9.75
N HIS A 440 19.48 -25.69 -9.64
CA HIS A 440 20.86 -25.40 -9.34
C HIS A 440 21.77 -25.99 -10.42
N LEU A 441 22.20 -25.14 -11.35
CA LEU A 441 23.16 -25.52 -12.39
C LEU A 441 24.58 -25.42 -11.83
N GLN A 442 25.22 -26.55 -11.61
CA GLN A 442 26.65 -26.63 -11.33
C GLN A 442 27.40 -26.83 -12.66
N ASN A 443 28.46 -26.05 -12.91
CA ASN A 443 29.38 -26.19 -14.05
C ASN A 443 28.75 -26.00 -15.45
N GLY A 444 28.34 -24.77 -15.80
CA GLY A 444 28.02 -24.27 -17.15
C GLY A 444 27.71 -25.33 -18.24
N SER A 445 26.43 -25.52 -18.55
CA SER A 445 25.97 -26.51 -19.52
C SER A 445 26.14 -26.05 -20.96
N THR A 446 27.12 -26.61 -21.69
CA THR A 446 27.29 -26.34 -23.12
C THR A 446 26.04 -26.73 -23.93
N TYR A 447 25.49 -25.79 -24.69
CA TYR A 447 24.37 -26.04 -25.60
C TYR A 447 24.80 -27.04 -26.69
N SER A 448 24.18 -28.22 -26.70
CA SER A 448 24.27 -29.19 -27.79
C SER A 448 22.87 -29.69 -28.11
N GLU A 449 22.46 -29.58 -29.37
CA GLU A 449 21.16 -30.05 -29.85
C GLU A 449 21.02 -31.58 -29.81
N LEU A 450 22.13 -32.29 -29.61
CA LEU A 450 22.22 -33.75 -29.68
C LEU A 450 22.37 -34.42 -28.30
N GLN A 451 22.49 -33.65 -27.22
CA GLN A 451 22.60 -34.17 -25.84
C GLN A 451 21.39 -33.76 -24.99
N PRO A 452 20.92 -34.63 -24.07
CA PRO A 452 19.89 -34.24 -23.12
C PRO A 452 20.37 -33.06 -22.29
N ARG A 453 19.58 -31.99 -22.28
CA ARG A 453 19.83 -30.78 -21.46
C ARG A 453 19.99 -31.23 -19.99
N PRO A 454 20.97 -30.73 -19.22
CA PRO A 454 21.23 -31.26 -17.88
C PRO A 454 20.17 -30.87 -16.84
N CYS A 455 19.43 -29.79 -17.06
CA CYS A 455 18.35 -29.39 -16.15
C CYS A 455 17.09 -29.06 -16.95
N TRP A 456 16.12 -29.97 -16.88
CA TRP A 456 14.79 -29.79 -17.43
C TRP A 456 13.76 -30.50 -16.55
N ILE A 457 12.52 -30.03 -16.58
CA ILE A 457 11.40 -30.72 -15.96
C ILE A 457 10.20 -30.67 -16.88
N GLN A 458 9.48 -31.79 -16.94
CA GLN A 458 8.21 -31.86 -17.64
C GLN A 458 7.06 -31.79 -16.63
N VAL A 459 6.17 -30.83 -16.85
CA VAL A 459 4.95 -30.64 -16.06
C VAL A 459 3.78 -31.06 -16.93
N ARG A 460 3.05 -32.09 -16.50
CA ARG A 460 1.84 -32.55 -17.17
C ARG A 460 0.65 -31.76 -16.67
N LEU A 461 -0.24 -31.44 -17.60
CA LEU A 461 -1.44 -30.66 -17.30
C LEU A 461 -2.70 -31.49 -17.58
N PRO A 462 -3.79 -31.29 -16.82
CA PRO A 462 -5.01 -32.04 -17.02
C PRO A 462 -5.70 -31.62 -18.32
N LYS A 463 -6.14 -32.60 -19.13
CA LYS A 463 -6.76 -32.39 -20.45
C LYS A 463 -8.17 -31.77 -20.43
N ARG A 464 -8.74 -31.50 -19.25
CA ARG A 464 -10.18 -31.23 -19.09
C ARG A 464 -10.58 -29.74 -19.09
N LEU A 465 -9.64 -28.81 -18.91
CA LEU A 465 -9.95 -27.38 -18.77
C LEU A 465 -8.90 -26.50 -19.45
N ASP A 466 -9.34 -25.35 -19.97
CA ASP A 466 -8.47 -24.29 -20.49
C ASP A 466 -7.83 -23.55 -19.31
N TYR A 467 -6.55 -23.78 -19.07
CA TYR A 467 -5.81 -23.16 -17.97
C TYR A 467 -4.79 -22.14 -18.49
N VAL A 468 -4.59 -21.07 -17.70
CA VAL A 468 -3.48 -20.12 -17.88
C VAL A 468 -2.52 -20.29 -16.71
N TYR A 469 -1.32 -20.79 -16.98
CA TYR A 469 -0.28 -21.01 -15.99
C TYR A 469 0.64 -19.82 -15.92
N THR A 470 0.85 -19.24 -14.74
CA THR A 470 1.78 -18.12 -14.58
C THR A 470 3.01 -18.57 -13.80
N LEU A 471 4.18 -18.44 -14.42
CA LEU A 471 5.47 -18.71 -13.79
C LEU A 471 5.97 -17.44 -13.13
N GLN A 472 6.07 -17.45 -11.81
CA GLN A 472 6.63 -16.35 -11.04
C GLN A 472 8.03 -16.71 -10.56
N PHE A 473 8.97 -15.78 -10.74
CA PHE A 473 10.35 -15.96 -10.33
C PHE A 473 10.55 -15.34 -8.94
N LEU A 474 10.93 -16.15 -7.95
CA LEU A 474 11.19 -15.67 -6.58
C LEU A 474 12.63 -15.21 -6.39
N SER A 475 13.58 -15.86 -7.05
CA SER A 475 15.00 -15.51 -7.01
C SER A 475 15.70 -16.05 -8.24
N VAL A 476 16.60 -15.24 -8.80
CA VAL A 476 17.40 -15.58 -9.98
C VAL A 476 18.83 -15.09 -9.76
N ALA A 477 19.78 -16.02 -9.81
CA ALA A 477 21.21 -15.70 -9.73
C ALA A 477 21.95 -16.37 -10.89
N ASN A 478 22.58 -15.55 -11.73
CA ASN A 478 23.48 -16.02 -12.78
C ASN A 478 24.91 -15.67 -12.34
N ARG A 479 25.71 -16.69 -11.99
CA ARG A 479 27.08 -16.50 -11.51
C ARG A 479 28.13 -16.68 -12.59
N ASN A 480 27.73 -16.78 -13.86
CA ASN A 480 28.69 -16.88 -14.95
C ASN A 480 29.43 -15.55 -15.14
N PRO A 481 30.76 -15.56 -15.38
CA PRO A 481 31.51 -14.33 -15.60
C PRO A 481 31.10 -13.66 -16.92
N HIS A 482 30.76 -12.37 -16.88
CA HIS A 482 30.36 -11.58 -18.07
C HIS A 482 31.41 -11.61 -19.20
N GLN A 483 32.69 -11.81 -18.86
CA GLN A 483 33.82 -11.81 -19.78
C GLN A 483 33.78 -12.95 -20.81
N PHE A 484 33.08 -14.05 -20.54
CA PHE A 484 33.05 -15.23 -21.41
C PHE A 484 31.90 -15.23 -22.43
N GLY A 485 31.09 -14.16 -22.49
CA GLY A 485 29.95 -14.08 -23.42
C GLY A 485 28.86 -15.13 -23.18
N SER A 486 28.88 -15.79 -22.02
CA SER A 486 27.93 -16.84 -21.67
C SER A 486 26.55 -16.25 -21.38
N ARG A 487 25.52 -16.82 -21.99
CA ARG A 487 24.11 -16.43 -21.81
C ARG A 487 23.35 -17.60 -21.21
N THR A 488 22.53 -17.31 -20.21
CA THR A 488 21.62 -18.28 -19.61
C THR A 488 20.20 -17.90 -20.00
N ASP A 489 19.45 -18.86 -20.55
CA ASP A 489 18.05 -18.68 -20.94
C ASP A 489 17.17 -19.75 -20.29
N LEU A 490 16.00 -19.35 -19.79
CA LEU A 490 14.89 -20.27 -19.53
C LEU A 490 14.08 -20.41 -20.82
N ILE A 491 13.96 -21.64 -21.29
CA ILE A 491 13.20 -21.98 -22.49
C ILE A 491 11.97 -22.77 -22.06
N VAL A 492 10.80 -22.32 -22.51
CA VAL A 492 9.50 -22.95 -22.29
C VAL A 492 9.01 -23.51 -23.62
N CYS A 493 8.65 -24.79 -23.65
CA CYS A 493 8.29 -25.48 -24.88
C CYS A 493 7.12 -26.43 -24.68
N ASP A 494 6.43 -26.73 -25.79
CA ASP A 494 5.42 -27.79 -25.82
C ASP A 494 6.10 -29.15 -25.57
N GLY A 495 5.52 -29.96 -24.69
CA GLY A 495 6.03 -31.29 -24.37
C GLY A 495 5.21 -32.39 -25.05
N ASN A 496 5.85 -33.21 -25.89
CA ASN A 496 5.31 -34.51 -26.32
C ASN A 496 6.07 -35.65 -25.60
N PHE A 497 5.41 -36.78 -25.36
CA PHE A 497 5.90 -37.88 -24.52
C PHE A 497 7.10 -38.64 -25.09
N THR A 498 7.42 -38.44 -26.36
CA THR A 498 8.56 -39.07 -27.00
C THR A 498 9.83 -38.30 -26.65
N PHE A 499 10.76 -38.96 -25.96
CA PHE A 499 12.07 -38.44 -25.54
C PHE A 499 12.97 -37.91 -26.69
N VAL A 500 12.50 -38.00 -27.93
CA VAL A 500 13.26 -37.74 -29.15
C VAL A 500 13.23 -36.26 -29.56
N GLU A 501 12.23 -35.48 -29.14
CA GLU A 501 12.13 -34.06 -29.50
C GLU A 501 12.53 -33.14 -28.32
N LEU A 502 13.77 -32.66 -28.35
CA LEU A 502 14.38 -31.75 -27.37
C LEU A 502 13.83 -30.32 -27.50
N CYS A 503 12.53 -30.12 -27.26
CA CYS A 503 11.85 -28.82 -27.41
C CYS A 503 11.78 -28.38 -28.89
N ALA A 504 11.06 -29.13 -29.72
CA ALA A 504 10.88 -28.79 -31.14
C ALA A 504 10.03 -27.51 -31.36
N ARG A 505 9.15 -27.19 -30.41
CA ARG A 505 8.30 -25.99 -30.44
C ARG A 505 8.54 -25.12 -29.20
N GLU A 506 9.46 -24.18 -29.35
CA GLU A 506 9.72 -23.15 -28.34
C GLU A 506 8.58 -22.13 -28.31
N ARG A 507 8.02 -21.87 -27.12
CA ARG A 507 7.04 -20.80 -26.91
C ARG A 507 7.70 -19.52 -26.45
N PHE A 508 8.59 -19.65 -25.47
CA PHE A 508 9.25 -18.52 -24.84
C PHE A 508 10.72 -18.86 -24.59
N ARG A 509 11.58 -17.87 -24.79
CA ARG A 509 12.97 -17.88 -24.35
C ARG A 509 13.27 -16.62 -23.60
N LEU A 510 13.51 -16.79 -22.30
CA LEU A 510 13.62 -15.72 -21.33
C LEU A 510 15.07 -15.62 -20.88
N PRO A 511 15.75 -14.49 -21.13
CA PRO A 511 17.12 -14.31 -20.69
C PRO A 511 17.20 -14.19 -19.16
N ILE A 512 18.04 -15.00 -18.55
CA ILE A 512 18.30 -15.02 -17.11
C ILE A 512 19.55 -14.17 -16.84
N ARG A 513 19.33 -12.95 -16.31
CA ARG A 513 20.39 -12.02 -15.92
C ARG A 513 20.54 -11.99 -14.41
N ASN A 514 21.78 -11.88 -13.92
CA ASN A 514 22.05 -11.84 -12.49
C ASN A 514 21.34 -10.66 -11.83
N GLY A 515 20.57 -10.92 -10.76
CA GLY A 515 19.86 -9.87 -10.02
C GLY A 515 18.66 -9.25 -10.75
N VAL A 516 18.29 -9.76 -11.93
CA VAL A 516 17.11 -9.31 -12.67
C VAL A 516 16.10 -10.44 -12.72
N ILE A 517 14.96 -10.24 -12.06
CA ILE A 517 13.84 -11.17 -12.06
C ILE A 517 13.05 -10.97 -13.35
N PRO A 518 12.88 -11.99 -14.21
CA PRO A 518 12.02 -11.88 -15.38
C PRO A 518 10.58 -11.60 -14.96
N GLN A 519 9.83 -10.86 -15.81
CA GLN A 519 8.39 -10.74 -15.62
C GLN A 519 7.72 -12.12 -15.63
N SER A 520 6.64 -12.24 -14.87
CA SER A 520 5.89 -13.49 -14.82
C SER A 520 5.40 -13.87 -16.21
N VAL A 521 5.56 -15.15 -16.57
CA VAL A 521 5.18 -15.64 -17.90
C VAL A 521 3.93 -16.47 -17.79
N SER A 522 2.88 -16.00 -18.46
CA SER A 522 1.60 -16.69 -18.55
C SER A 522 1.57 -17.58 -19.79
N ILE A 523 1.20 -18.84 -19.60
CA ILE A 523 1.11 -19.87 -20.62
C ILE A 523 -0.35 -20.32 -20.64
N SER A 524 -1.13 -19.82 -21.60
CA SER A 524 -2.49 -20.28 -21.85
C SER A 524 -2.45 -21.53 -22.72
N GLU A 525 -3.19 -22.57 -22.36
CA GLU A 525 -3.24 -23.79 -23.18
C GLU A 525 -4.62 -24.17 -23.68
N LYS A 526 -4.68 -24.46 -24.99
CA LYS A 526 -5.76 -25.19 -25.68
C LYS A 526 -5.11 -26.35 -26.44
N ASN A 527 -5.23 -27.56 -25.91
CA ASN A 527 -4.86 -28.86 -26.52
C ASN A 527 -3.44 -29.44 -26.33
N CYS A 528 -2.49 -28.86 -25.56
CA CYS A 528 -1.26 -29.59 -25.17
C CYS A 528 -1.39 -30.35 -23.84
N ASP A 529 -0.87 -31.58 -23.83
CA ASP A 529 -0.87 -32.48 -22.68
C ASP A 529 0.21 -32.16 -21.62
N SER A 530 1.27 -31.45 -21.98
CA SER A 530 2.38 -31.10 -21.07
C SER A 530 3.26 -29.97 -21.60
N PHE A 531 3.99 -29.32 -20.70
CA PHE A 531 5.07 -28.39 -21.04
C PHE A 531 6.40 -28.82 -20.44
N ARG A 532 7.49 -28.40 -21.07
CA ARG A 532 8.85 -28.64 -20.58
C ARG A 532 9.55 -27.31 -20.31
N PHE A 533 10.12 -27.20 -19.12
CA PHE A 533 11.04 -26.12 -18.74
C PHE A 533 12.46 -26.60 -18.96
N ILE A 534 13.25 -25.82 -19.68
CA ILE A 534 14.66 -26.11 -19.90
C ILE A 534 15.46 -24.87 -19.54
N ILE A 535 16.52 -25.04 -18.76
CA ILE A 535 17.54 -24.00 -18.65
C ILE A 535 18.81 -24.43 -19.38
N SER A 536 19.30 -23.54 -20.24
CA SER A 536 20.54 -23.71 -21.00
C SER A 536 21.49 -22.55 -20.70
N SER A 537 22.80 -22.83 -20.65
CA SER A 537 23.83 -21.84 -20.33
C SER A 537 25.06 -22.00 -21.23
N GLY A 538 25.06 -21.39 -22.42
CA GLY A 538 26.11 -21.56 -23.44
C GLY A 538 26.77 -20.25 -23.91
N LYS A 539 27.84 -20.38 -24.70
CA LYS A 539 28.38 -19.28 -25.51
C LYS A 539 27.44 -19.00 -26.69
N SER A 540 27.15 -17.73 -26.97
CA SER A 540 26.48 -17.36 -28.22
C SER A 540 27.44 -17.62 -29.39
N ASN A 541 27.17 -18.66 -30.18
CA ASN A 541 27.67 -18.66 -31.55
C ASN A 541 26.76 -17.69 -32.31
N LEU A 542 27.36 -16.63 -32.86
CA LEU A 542 26.76 -15.77 -33.88
C LEU A 542 26.39 -16.61 -35.11
#